data_AF-A0A6G3QG62-F1
#
_entry.id   AF-A0A6G3QG62-F1
#
_cell.length_a   1.000
_cell.length_b   1.000
_cell.length_c   1.000
_cell.angle_alpha   90.00
_cell.angle_beta   90.00
_cell.angle_gamma   90.00
#
_symmetry.space_group_name_H-M   'P 1'
#
loop_
_entity.id
_entity.type
_entity.pdbx_description
1 polymer ?
#
loop_
_entity_poly.entity_id
_entity_poly.type
_entity_poly.pdbx_seq_one_letter_code
_entity_poly.pdbx_strand_id
1 'polypeptide(L)'
;PVVWGTPGTNGQHAYYQLIHQGTKLIPADFIGFAQPVAELSDELKAQHDLLMANFFAQTQALAFGKTPDEVRAEGVPEELVAHKTFQGNHPTTTVLARELTPSVLGQLIALYEHKVFVQGAIWNIDSFDQWGVELGKVLARRIEPALTGGADVPGLDSSTAALVATYRTLRDAQEVN
;
A
#
# COMPACT_ATOMS: atom_id res chain seq x y z
N PRO A 1 -7.96 4.69 8.38
CA PRO A 1 -6.54 4.23 8.57
C PRO A 1 -5.73 4.60 7.32
N VAL A 2 -4.39 4.54 7.38
CA VAL A 2 -3.56 4.59 6.15
C VAL A 2 -3.76 3.29 5.38
N VAL A 3 -4.12 3.37 4.10
CA VAL A 3 -4.32 2.22 3.21
C VAL A 3 -3.15 2.17 2.23
N TRP A 4 -2.54 0.99 2.07
CA TRP A 4 -1.40 0.78 1.17
C TRP A 4 -1.32 -0.71 0.76
N GLY A 5 -0.63 -0.99 -0.34
CA GLY A 5 -0.42 -2.35 -0.84
C GLY A 5 -0.02 -2.39 -2.31
N THR A 6 0.37 -3.57 -2.78
CA THR A 6 0.68 -3.91 -4.18
C THR A 6 0.13 -5.29 -4.52
N PRO A 7 -0.03 -5.63 -5.82
CA PRO A 7 -0.42 -6.98 -6.23
C PRO A 7 0.57 -8.05 -5.75
N GLY A 8 0.04 -9.23 -5.42
CA GLY A 8 0.85 -10.43 -5.23
C GLY A 8 1.34 -10.99 -6.58
N THR A 9 2.51 -11.62 -6.66
CA THR A 9 3.46 -11.90 -5.56
C THR A 9 4.45 -10.76 -5.31
N ASN A 10 4.41 -9.67 -6.08
CA ASN A 10 5.40 -8.58 -6.03
C ASN A 10 5.61 -8.02 -4.61
N GLY A 11 4.52 -7.79 -3.85
CA GLY A 11 4.60 -7.31 -2.47
C GLY A 11 5.38 -8.24 -1.53
N GLN A 12 5.38 -9.55 -1.80
CA GLN A 12 6.10 -10.56 -1.03
C GLN A 12 7.62 -10.34 -1.08
N HIS A 13 8.11 -9.77 -2.19
CA HIS A 13 9.53 -9.49 -2.42
C HIS A 13 9.92 -8.04 -2.11
N ALA A 14 9.00 -7.23 -1.58
CA ALA A 14 9.24 -5.82 -1.27
C ALA A 14 9.17 -5.54 0.24
N TYR A 15 8.03 -5.86 0.88
CA TYR A 15 7.75 -5.37 2.23
C TYR A 15 7.17 -6.44 3.16
N TYR A 16 6.95 -7.67 2.70
CA TYR A 16 6.44 -8.75 3.55
C TYR A 16 7.40 -9.14 4.68
N GLN A 17 8.70 -8.88 4.53
CA GLN A 17 9.67 -8.97 5.64
C GLN A 17 9.20 -8.15 6.84
N LEU A 18 8.76 -6.91 6.60
CA LEU A 18 8.24 -6.02 7.64
C LEU A 18 6.91 -6.53 8.20
N ILE A 19 6.04 -7.08 7.36
CA ILE A 19 4.73 -7.59 7.81
C ILE A 19 4.91 -8.81 8.72
N HIS A 20 5.84 -9.72 8.38
CA HIS A 20 6.09 -10.96 9.12
C HIS A 20 6.92 -10.81 10.39
N GLN A 21 7.99 -10.01 10.34
CA GLN A 21 8.97 -9.92 11.44
C GLN A 21 9.20 -8.48 11.92
N GLY A 22 8.46 -7.52 11.40
CA GLY A 22 8.49 -6.14 11.89
C GLY A 22 7.78 -5.99 13.23
N THR A 23 7.79 -4.76 13.74
CA THR A 23 7.25 -4.43 15.07
C THR A 23 5.87 -3.77 15.03
N LYS A 24 5.22 -3.76 13.86
CA LYS A 24 3.93 -3.12 13.64
C LYS A 24 2.87 -4.16 13.34
N LEU A 25 1.75 -4.08 14.03
CA LEU A 25 0.55 -4.82 13.67
C LEU A 25 -0.05 -4.20 12.40
N ILE A 26 -0.07 -4.96 11.32
CA ILE A 26 -0.60 -4.54 10.03
C ILE A 26 -1.64 -5.59 9.60
N PRO A 27 -2.93 -5.38 9.88
CA PRO A 27 -3.97 -6.23 9.34
C PRO A 27 -3.99 -6.16 7.81
N ALA A 28 -4.12 -7.29 7.14
CA ALA A 28 -4.05 -7.36 5.68
C ALA A 28 -5.30 -8.03 5.08
N ASP A 29 -5.85 -7.43 4.03
CA ASP A 29 -6.87 -8.05 3.20
C ASP A 29 -6.19 -8.72 1.99
N PHE A 30 -6.39 -10.02 1.84
CA PHE A 30 -5.91 -10.83 0.72
C PHE A 30 -7.08 -11.09 -0.23
N ILE A 31 -6.98 -10.60 -1.47
CA ILE A 31 -8.00 -10.77 -2.51
C ILE A 31 -7.44 -11.68 -3.61
N GLY A 32 -8.13 -12.78 -3.88
CA GLY A 32 -7.72 -13.80 -4.86
C GLY A 32 -8.86 -14.30 -5.73
N PHE A 33 -8.52 -14.93 -6.86
CA PHE A 33 -9.46 -15.48 -7.82
C PHE A 33 -9.14 -16.94 -8.10
N ALA A 34 -10.13 -17.83 -8.04
CA ALA A 34 -9.91 -19.27 -8.22
C ALA A 34 -9.54 -19.62 -9.68
N GLN A 35 -10.10 -18.89 -10.65
CA GLN A 35 -9.87 -19.11 -12.07
C GLN A 35 -8.96 -18.01 -12.64
N PRO A 36 -7.95 -18.38 -13.46
CA PRO A 36 -7.20 -17.40 -14.22
C PRO A 36 -8.08 -16.78 -15.31
N VAL A 37 -7.63 -15.63 -15.82
CA VAL A 37 -8.26 -14.95 -16.96
C VAL A 37 -8.27 -15.89 -18.18
N ALA A 38 -9.43 -16.01 -18.83
CA ALA A 38 -9.68 -17.01 -19.86
C ALA A 38 -8.76 -16.86 -21.09
N GLU A 39 -8.35 -15.63 -21.41
CA GLU A 39 -7.53 -15.26 -22.56
C GLU A 39 -6.02 -15.56 -22.38
N LEU A 40 -5.60 -15.99 -21.19
CA LEU A 40 -4.21 -16.38 -20.95
C LEU A 40 -3.82 -17.66 -21.72
N SER A 41 -2.55 -17.76 -22.11
CA SER A 41 -2.00 -19.00 -22.66
C SER A 41 -2.04 -20.12 -21.63
N ASP A 42 -2.02 -21.37 -22.08
CA ASP A 42 -2.05 -22.53 -21.18
C ASP A 42 -0.82 -22.56 -20.26
N GLU A 43 0.35 -22.10 -20.73
CA GLU A 43 1.54 -21.98 -19.87
C GLU A 43 1.34 -20.97 -18.74
N LEU A 44 0.66 -19.84 -19.01
CA LEU A 44 0.38 -18.82 -18.01
C LEU A 44 -0.74 -19.26 -17.05
N LYS A 45 -1.75 -19.99 -17.54
CA LYS A 45 -2.78 -20.60 -16.68
C LYS A 45 -2.18 -21.59 -15.70
N ALA A 46 -1.16 -22.36 -16.09
CA ALA A 46 -0.44 -23.26 -15.18
C ALA A 46 0.29 -22.50 -14.04
N GLN A 47 0.64 -21.23 -14.23
CA GLN A 47 1.23 -20.41 -13.15
C GLN A 47 0.19 -19.92 -12.14
N HIS A 48 -1.10 -20.00 -12.45
CA HIS A 48 -2.17 -19.55 -11.55
C HIS A 48 -2.19 -20.35 -10.25
N ASP A 49 -1.95 -21.65 -10.31
CA ASP A 49 -1.87 -22.48 -9.11
C ASP A 49 -0.66 -22.11 -8.25
N LEU A 50 0.46 -21.69 -8.84
CA LEU A 50 1.61 -21.16 -8.10
C LEU A 50 1.29 -19.83 -7.43
N LEU A 51 0.58 -18.93 -8.10
CA LEU A 51 0.07 -17.69 -7.52
C LEU A 51 -0.83 -17.99 -6.31
N MET A 52 -1.79 -18.90 -6.47
CA MET A 52 -2.73 -19.25 -5.42
C MET A 52 -2.08 -20.02 -4.27
N ALA A 53 -1.08 -20.86 -4.53
CA ALA A 53 -0.27 -21.48 -3.49
C ALA A 53 0.41 -20.44 -2.61
N ASN A 54 1.01 -19.40 -3.22
CA ASN A 54 1.59 -18.28 -2.46
C ASN A 54 0.52 -17.49 -1.71
N PHE A 55 -0.65 -17.25 -2.30
CA PHE A 55 -1.78 -16.56 -1.66
C PHE A 55 -2.21 -17.25 -0.35
N PHE A 56 -2.42 -18.57 -0.39
CA PHE A 56 -2.82 -19.35 0.78
C PHE A 56 -1.68 -19.49 1.80
N ALA A 57 -0.46 -19.75 1.33
CA ALA A 57 0.70 -19.91 2.20
C ALA A 57 0.99 -18.63 3.01
N GLN A 58 0.85 -17.44 2.40
CA GLN A 58 1.13 -16.19 3.10
C GLN A 58 0.14 -15.90 4.23
N THR A 59 -1.16 -16.11 4.00
CA THR A 59 -2.18 -15.92 5.06
C THR A 59 -1.99 -16.92 6.20
N GLN A 60 -1.64 -18.17 5.90
CA GLN A 60 -1.28 -19.17 6.91
C GLN A 60 -0.02 -18.78 7.69
N ALA A 61 1.05 -18.37 7.00
CA ALA A 61 2.31 -17.99 7.64
C ALA A 61 2.14 -16.77 8.56
N LEU A 62 1.33 -15.79 8.15
CA LEU A 62 1.01 -14.63 8.99
C LEU A 62 0.22 -15.01 10.25
N ALA A 63 -0.73 -15.94 10.13
CA ALA A 63 -1.54 -16.38 11.26
C ALA A 63 -0.75 -17.20 12.27
N PHE A 64 0.06 -18.17 11.81
CA PHE A 64 0.65 -19.18 12.70
C PHE A 64 2.14 -19.00 12.96
N GLY A 65 2.85 -18.28 12.07
CA GLY A 65 4.28 -18.12 12.19
C GLY A 65 5.04 -19.44 12.14
N LYS A 66 6.17 -19.47 12.85
CA LYS A 66 7.06 -20.62 13.02
C LYS A 66 7.86 -20.42 14.29
N THR A 67 7.68 -21.32 15.25
CA THR A 67 8.27 -21.26 16.59
C THR A 67 9.78 -21.56 16.58
N PRO A 68 10.54 -21.16 17.61
CA PRO A 68 11.95 -21.50 17.72
C PRO A 68 12.24 -23.00 17.67
N ASP A 69 11.37 -23.83 18.24
CA ASP A 69 11.55 -25.28 18.25
C ASP A 69 11.33 -25.91 16.88
N GLU A 70 10.35 -25.42 16.11
CA GLU A 70 10.17 -25.81 14.71
C GLU A 70 11.38 -25.39 13.86
N VAL A 71 11.92 -24.19 14.08
CA VAL A 71 13.14 -23.72 13.40
C VAL A 71 14.35 -24.61 13.75
N ARG A 72 14.52 -25.00 15.01
CA ARG A 72 15.59 -25.93 15.43
C ARG A 72 15.42 -27.31 14.79
N ALA A 73 14.18 -27.81 14.70
CA ALA A 73 13.88 -29.10 14.08
C ALA A 73 14.24 -29.14 12.58
N GLU A 74 14.29 -27.99 11.90
CA GLU A 74 14.78 -27.86 10.52
C GLU A 74 16.31 -27.92 10.40
N GLY A 75 17.05 -28.09 11.52
CA GLY A 75 18.51 -28.16 11.53
C GLY A 75 19.18 -26.79 11.38
N VAL A 76 18.48 -25.71 11.70
CA VAL A 76 19.03 -24.35 11.69
C VAL A 76 20.05 -24.20 12.82
N PRO A 77 21.25 -23.63 12.57
CA PRO A 77 22.22 -23.31 13.62
C PRO A 77 21.60 -22.43 14.72
N GLU A 78 21.93 -22.71 15.99
CA GLU A 78 21.26 -22.07 17.15
C GLU A 78 21.34 -20.53 17.09
N GLU A 79 22.46 -19.98 16.63
CA GLU A 79 22.66 -18.54 16.46
C GLU A 79 21.71 -17.90 15.43
N LEU A 80 21.12 -18.68 14.53
CA LEU A 80 20.16 -18.22 13.52
C LEU A 80 18.70 -18.46 13.90
N VAL A 81 18.41 -19.19 14.99
CA VAL A 81 17.05 -19.59 15.37
C VAL A 81 16.16 -18.36 15.58
N ALA A 82 16.65 -17.37 16.33
CA ALA A 82 15.91 -16.14 16.60
C ALA A 82 15.59 -15.36 15.31
N HIS A 83 16.52 -15.35 14.34
CA HIS A 83 16.35 -14.65 13.06
C HIS A 83 15.35 -15.33 12.12
N LYS A 84 15.15 -16.65 12.26
CA LYS A 84 14.24 -17.45 11.44
C LYS A 84 12.92 -17.80 12.14
N THR A 85 12.73 -17.33 13.37
CA THR A 85 11.46 -17.45 14.09
C THR A 85 10.46 -16.43 13.54
N PHE A 86 9.22 -16.87 13.33
CA PHE A 86 8.10 -16.02 12.91
C PHE A 86 7.06 -16.05 14.04
N GLN A 87 6.70 -14.89 14.59
CA GLN A 87 5.81 -14.84 15.75
C GLN A 87 4.37 -15.26 15.42
N GLY A 88 3.94 -15.10 14.17
CA GLY A 88 2.56 -15.32 13.79
C GLY A 88 1.63 -14.31 14.47
N ASN A 89 0.34 -14.64 14.57
CA ASN A 89 -0.68 -13.77 15.15
C ASN A 89 -0.83 -12.41 14.41
N HIS A 90 -0.56 -12.40 13.10
CA HIS A 90 -0.83 -11.27 12.22
C HIS A 90 -2.18 -11.51 11.51
N PRO A 91 -3.22 -10.71 11.78
CA PRO A 91 -4.57 -10.99 11.30
C PRO A 91 -4.71 -10.67 9.81
N THR A 92 -5.37 -11.58 9.09
CA THR A 92 -5.70 -11.39 7.68
C THR A 92 -7.19 -11.67 7.40
N THR A 93 -7.79 -10.91 6.49
CA THR A 93 -9.07 -11.27 5.86
C THR A 93 -8.81 -11.84 4.48
N THR A 94 -9.40 -12.99 4.15
CA THR A 94 -9.27 -13.59 2.81
C THR A 94 -10.59 -13.47 2.05
N VAL A 95 -10.55 -12.78 0.90
CA VAL A 95 -11.66 -12.68 -0.05
C VAL A 95 -11.29 -13.48 -1.30
N LEU A 96 -11.93 -14.62 -1.48
CA LEU A 96 -11.73 -15.50 -2.64
C LEU A 96 -12.98 -15.47 -3.53
N ALA A 97 -12.82 -15.00 -4.76
CA ALA A 97 -13.88 -15.02 -5.78
C ALA A 97 -13.59 -16.09 -6.85
N ARG A 98 -14.60 -16.46 -7.65
CA ARG A 98 -14.42 -17.46 -8.72
C ARG A 98 -13.46 -16.98 -9.81
N GLU A 99 -13.71 -15.80 -10.35
CA GLU A 99 -12.98 -15.21 -11.49
C GLU A 99 -13.12 -13.69 -11.40
N LEU A 100 -12.13 -12.95 -11.90
CA LEU A 100 -12.22 -11.50 -12.02
C LEU A 100 -13.06 -11.11 -13.24
N THR A 101 -14.38 -11.08 -13.06
CA THR A 101 -15.32 -10.57 -14.07
C THR A 101 -15.72 -9.12 -13.76
N PRO A 102 -16.32 -8.37 -14.72
CA PRO A 102 -16.83 -7.02 -14.44
C PRO A 102 -17.80 -6.97 -13.25
N SER A 103 -18.65 -7.99 -13.11
CA SER A 103 -19.56 -8.10 -11.97
C SER A 103 -18.82 -8.30 -10.64
N VAL A 104 -17.82 -9.19 -10.60
CA VAL A 104 -17.02 -9.43 -9.39
C VAL A 104 -16.21 -8.20 -9.02
N LEU A 105 -15.66 -7.47 -10.01
CA LEU A 105 -14.98 -6.20 -9.76
C LEU A 105 -15.94 -5.18 -9.13
N GLY A 106 -17.16 -5.04 -9.66
CA GLY A 106 -18.19 -4.17 -9.08
C GLY A 106 -18.56 -4.56 -7.64
N GLN A 107 -18.68 -5.86 -7.37
CA GLN A 107 -18.93 -6.37 -6.01
C GLN A 107 -17.79 -6.03 -5.05
N LEU A 108 -16.53 -6.17 -5.48
CA LEU A 108 -15.36 -5.81 -4.67
C LEU A 108 -15.32 -4.31 -4.38
N ILE A 109 -15.60 -3.46 -5.37
CA ILE A 109 -15.67 -2.00 -5.18
C ILE A 109 -16.76 -1.67 -4.15
N ALA A 110 -17.98 -2.14 -4.36
CA ALA A 110 -19.12 -1.88 -3.46
C ALA A 110 -18.87 -2.40 -2.04
N LEU A 111 -18.20 -3.55 -1.89
CA LEU A 111 -17.78 -4.08 -0.59
C LEU A 111 -16.91 -3.07 0.16
N TYR A 112 -15.91 -2.48 -0.50
CA TYR A 112 -15.01 -1.51 0.12
C TYR A 112 -15.67 -0.14 0.33
N GLU A 113 -16.54 0.31 -0.56
CA GLU A 113 -17.35 1.53 -0.36
C GLU A 113 -18.20 1.41 0.91
N HIS A 114 -18.90 0.30 1.09
CA HIS A 114 -19.72 0.06 2.28
C HIS A 114 -18.88 -0.19 3.54
N LYS A 115 -17.71 -0.83 3.44
CA LYS A 115 -16.75 -0.92 4.55
C LYS A 115 -16.34 0.47 5.05
N VAL A 116 -15.99 1.37 4.14
CA VAL A 116 -15.60 2.75 4.48
C VAL A 116 -16.78 3.51 5.09
N PHE A 117 -17.97 3.41 4.48
CA PHE A 117 -19.19 4.03 5.02
C PHE A 117 -19.49 3.57 6.46
N VAL A 118 -19.45 2.27 6.72
CA VAL A 118 -19.71 1.71 8.06
C VAL A 118 -18.68 2.21 9.07
N GLN A 119 -17.40 2.26 8.71
CA GLN A 119 -16.36 2.82 9.58
C GLN A 119 -16.64 4.30 9.91
N GLY A 120 -17.00 5.10 8.91
CA GLY A 120 -17.37 6.50 9.10
C GLY A 120 -18.59 6.69 10.01
N ALA A 121 -19.64 5.89 9.80
CA ALA A 121 -20.85 5.91 10.62
C ALA A 121 -20.55 5.55 12.09
N ILE A 122 -19.70 4.55 12.34
CA ILE A 122 -19.27 4.18 13.70
C ILE A 122 -18.48 5.31 14.37
N TRP A 123 -17.58 5.98 13.64
CA TRP A 123 -16.79 7.09 14.16
C TRP A 123 -17.54 8.42 14.20
N ASN A 124 -18.77 8.47 13.70
CA ASN A 124 -19.60 9.67 13.61
C ASN A 124 -18.88 10.81 12.86
N ILE A 125 -18.34 10.50 11.69
CA ILE A 125 -17.70 11.47 10.78
C ILE A 125 -18.41 11.49 9.43
N ASP A 126 -18.33 12.61 8.73
CA ASP A 126 -18.78 12.68 7.33
C ASP A 126 -17.71 12.04 6.42
N SER A 127 -18.05 10.90 5.81
CA SER A 127 -17.16 10.19 4.87
C SER A 127 -17.29 10.68 3.43
N PHE A 128 -18.12 11.70 3.19
CA PHE A 128 -18.46 12.20 1.86
C PHE A 128 -17.97 13.64 1.63
N ASP A 129 -17.35 14.27 2.63
CA ASP A 129 -16.65 15.54 2.47
C ASP A 129 -15.13 15.38 2.39
N GLN A 130 -14.43 16.43 1.94
CA GLN A 130 -12.97 16.45 1.90
C GLN A 130 -12.38 17.85 2.11
N TRP A 131 -12.88 18.63 3.07
CA TRP A 131 -12.48 20.03 3.28
C TRP A 131 -10.97 20.24 3.46
N GLY A 132 -10.26 19.22 3.97
CA GLY A 132 -8.82 19.28 4.19
C GLY A 132 -7.97 19.55 2.94
N VAL A 133 -8.51 19.40 1.72
CA VAL A 133 -7.77 19.67 0.48
C VAL A 133 -7.73 21.14 0.08
N GLU A 134 -8.61 21.98 0.65
CA GLU A 134 -8.82 23.34 0.16
C GLU A 134 -7.65 24.28 0.52
N LEU A 135 -7.04 24.13 1.69
CA LEU A 135 -5.91 24.96 2.10
C LEU A 135 -4.73 24.83 1.14
N GLY A 136 -4.41 23.61 0.71
CA GLY A 136 -3.34 23.36 -0.26
C GLY A 136 -3.60 24.04 -1.60
N LYS A 137 -4.84 24.02 -2.10
CA LYS A 137 -5.23 24.71 -3.35
C LYS A 137 -5.08 26.22 -3.22
N VAL A 138 -5.48 26.80 -2.09
CA VAL A 138 -5.35 28.25 -1.84
C VAL A 138 -3.88 28.67 -1.79
N LEU A 139 -3.05 27.92 -1.06
CA LEU A 139 -1.63 28.21 -0.94
C LEU A 139 -0.90 28.04 -2.29
N ALA A 140 -1.22 27.00 -3.06
CA ALA A 140 -0.65 26.80 -4.39
C ALA A 140 -0.95 27.98 -5.33
N ARG A 141 -2.21 28.43 -5.40
CA ARG A 141 -2.62 29.61 -6.21
C ARG A 141 -1.92 30.90 -5.76
N ARG A 142 -1.60 31.02 -4.48
CA ARG A 142 -0.87 32.19 -3.95
C ARG A 142 0.62 32.16 -4.33
N ILE A 143 1.24 30.98 -4.38
CA ILE A 143 2.67 30.81 -4.69
C ILE A 143 2.93 30.83 -6.20
N GLU A 144 1.99 30.33 -7.01
CA GLU A 144 2.13 30.20 -8.47
C GLU A 144 2.64 31.48 -9.17
N PRO A 145 2.13 32.70 -8.89
CA PRO A 145 2.63 33.93 -9.53
C PRO A 145 4.11 34.23 -9.23
N ALA A 146 4.62 33.83 -8.06
CA ALA A 146 6.04 34.00 -7.73
C ALA A 146 6.94 33.11 -8.60
N LEU A 147 6.42 31.94 -9.01
CA LEU A 147 7.17 30.96 -9.80
C LEU A 147 7.11 31.25 -11.30
N THR A 148 5.98 31.76 -11.82
CA THR A 148 5.74 31.92 -13.26
C THR A 148 5.94 33.34 -13.78
N GLY A 149 5.54 34.35 -13.00
CA GLY A 149 5.63 35.77 -13.36
C GLY A 149 6.67 36.53 -12.55
N GLY A 150 7.31 35.85 -11.61
CA GLY A 150 8.35 36.41 -10.77
C GLY A 150 7.88 37.44 -9.74
N ALA A 151 6.58 37.48 -9.47
CA ALA A 151 5.97 38.42 -8.52
C ALA A 151 6.48 38.19 -7.09
N ASP A 152 6.63 39.27 -6.33
CA ASP A 152 6.85 39.16 -4.89
C ASP A 152 5.53 38.76 -4.21
N VAL A 153 5.57 37.73 -3.37
CA VAL A 153 4.39 37.21 -2.67
C VAL A 153 4.56 37.53 -1.18
N PRO A 154 3.92 38.59 -0.67
CA PRO A 154 4.09 39.00 0.71
C PRO A 154 3.54 37.94 1.65
N GLY A 155 4.20 37.71 2.79
CA GLY A 155 3.74 36.82 3.86
C GLY A 155 3.99 35.33 3.61
N LEU A 156 4.97 34.98 2.77
CA LEU A 156 5.58 33.66 2.80
C LEU A 156 6.50 33.56 4.03
N ASP A 157 6.54 32.39 4.65
CA ASP A 157 7.55 32.10 5.67
C ASP A 157 8.95 31.99 5.04
N SER A 158 9.99 32.05 5.88
CA SER A 158 11.37 32.08 5.41
C SER A 158 11.80 30.82 4.66
N SER A 159 11.23 29.65 4.98
CA SER A 159 11.55 28.41 4.26
C SER A 159 10.94 28.42 2.86
N THR A 160 9.66 28.75 2.74
CA THR A 160 8.97 28.80 1.44
C THR A 160 9.58 29.88 0.54
N ALA A 161 9.89 31.07 1.07
CA ALA A 161 10.52 32.15 0.32
C ALA A 161 11.91 31.75 -0.22
N ALA A 162 12.74 31.09 0.61
CA ALA A 162 14.05 30.60 0.17
C ALA A 162 13.94 29.55 -0.94
N LEU A 163 12.99 28.61 -0.82
CA LEU A 163 12.76 27.58 -1.85
C LEU A 163 12.29 28.18 -3.18
N VAL A 164 11.40 29.17 -3.14
CA VAL A 164 10.97 29.92 -4.34
C VAL A 164 12.16 30.60 -5.01
N ALA A 165 13.00 31.29 -4.24
CA ALA A 165 14.18 31.95 -4.77
C ALA A 165 15.16 30.94 -5.41
N THR A 166 15.47 29.84 -4.72
CA THR A 166 16.32 28.77 -5.24
C THR A 166 15.75 28.16 -6.51
N TYR A 167 14.46 27.84 -6.54
CA TYR A 167 13.80 27.29 -7.72
C TYR A 167 13.96 28.19 -8.94
N ARG A 168 13.75 29.50 -8.77
CA ARG A 168 13.90 30.48 -9.87
C ARG A 168 15.33 30.56 -10.37
N THR A 169 16.30 30.67 -9.47
CA THR A 169 17.73 30.65 -9.85
C THR A 169 18.10 29.42 -10.67
N LEU A 170 17.62 28.24 -10.26
CA LEU A 170 17.89 27.00 -10.99
C LEU A 170 17.18 26.92 -12.34
N ARG A 171 15.97 27.47 -12.44
CA ARG A 171 15.18 27.48 -13.68
C ARG A 171 15.76 28.45 -14.70
N ASP A 172 16.17 29.64 -14.28
CA ASP A 172 16.72 30.68 -15.16
C ASP A 172 18.16 30.34 -15.61
N ALA A 173 18.90 29.56 -14.80
CA ALA A 173 20.24 29.09 -15.16
C ALA A 173 20.25 28.12 -16.37
N GLN A 174 19.11 27.55 -16.78
CA GLN A 174 18.99 26.73 -17.98
C GLN A 174 18.89 27.55 -19.28
N GLU A 175 18.62 28.85 -19.23
CA GLU A 175 18.50 29.69 -20.45
C GLU A 175 19.86 30.24 -20.95
N VAL A 176 20.98 29.94 -20.26
CA VAL A 176 22.30 30.53 -20.54
C VAL A 176 23.32 29.52 -21.12
N ASN A 177 22.86 28.38 -21.66
CA ASN A 177 23.70 27.45 -22.43
C ASN A 177 23.12 27.15 -23.81
#